data_AF-A0A957PMC3-F1
#
_entry.id   AF-A0A957PMC3-F1
#
_cell.length_a   1.000
_cell.length_b   1.000
_cell.length_c   1.000
_cell.angle_alpha   90.00
_cell.angle_beta   90.00
_cell.angle_gamma   90.00
#
_symmetry.space_group_name_H-M   'P 1'
#
loop_
_entity.id
_entity.type
_entity.pdbx_description
1 polymer ?
#
loop_
_entity_poly.entity_id
_entity_poly.type
_entity_poly.pdbx_seq_one_letter_code
_entity_poly.pdbx_strand_id
1 'polypeptide(L)'
;EGMKANLSVAVETIAHFLEIELDEPLRELVLKHSSLEFMLAHQSKFSDPLQQAATAKEGLWPPGETTSKVNKGQVGAHRTELPTEIGAEMDAIWRETVEPRTGLASYQALRAALA
;
A
#
# COMPACT_ATOMS: atom_id res chain seq x y z
N GLU A 1 0.71 -6.13 -5.00
CA GLU A 1 0.00 -7.18 -4.23
C GLU A 1 0.92 -8.24 -3.62
N GLY A 2 2.12 -8.49 -4.15
CA GLY A 2 3.04 -9.53 -3.65
C GLY A 2 3.30 -9.50 -2.15
N MET A 3 3.70 -8.36 -1.58
CA MET A 3 3.91 -8.21 -0.12
C MET A 3 2.66 -8.49 0.72
N LYS A 4 1.46 -8.25 0.19
CA LYS A 4 0.20 -8.55 0.88
C LYS A 4 -0.14 -10.03 0.81
N ALA A 5 0.26 -10.71 -0.26
CA ALA A 5 0.07 -12.15 -0.43
C ALA A 5 1.08 -12.96 0.41
N ASN A 6 2.35 -12.54 0.44
CA ASN A 6 3.38 -13.16 1.25
C ASN A 6 4.45 -12.13 1.65
N LEU A 7 4.32 -11.58 2.86
CA LEU A 7 5.23 -10.58 3.39
C LEU A 7 6.63 -11.16 3.64
N SER A 8 6.74 -12.40 4.12
CA SER A 8 8.02 -13.06 4.42
C SER A 8 8.88 -13.18 3.16
N VAL A 9 8.32 -13.76 2.11
CA VAL A 9 9.03 -13.92 0.84
C VAL A 9 9.45 -12.57 0.28
N ALA A 10 8.59 -11.55 0.37
CA ALA A 10 8.96 -10.23 -0.11
C ALA A 10 10.11 -9.59 0.70
N VAL A 11 10.11 -9.75 2.02
CA VAL A 11 11.20 -9.27 2.88
C VAL A 11 12.51 -9.98 2.54
N GLU A 12 12.48 -11.30 2.35
CA GLU A 12 13.63 -12.10 1.95
C GLU A 12 14.17 -11.69 0.57
N THR A 13 13.28 -11.51 -0.41
CA THR A 13 13.65 -11.03 -1.76
C THR A 13 14.29 -9.64 -1.72
N ILE A 14 13.74 -8.72 -0.92
CA ILE A 14 14.30 -7.36 -0.76
C ILE A 14 15.66 -7.41 -0.07
N ALA A 15 15.80 -8.20 1.00
CA ALA A 15 17.07 -8.35 1.70
C ALA A 15 18.16 -8.91 0.77
N HIS A 16 17.82 -9.93 -0.02
CA HIS A 16 18.73 -10.48 -1.03
C HIS A 16 19.12 -9.43 -2.08
N PHE A 17 18.15 -8.69 -2.62
CA PHE A 17 18.41 -7.64 -3.62
C PHE A 17 19.30 -6.52 -3.09
N LEU A 18 19.16 -6.16 -1.82
CA LEU A 18 19.97 -5.12 -1.16
C LEU A 18 21.27 -5.65 -0.55
N GLU A 19 21.58 -6.94 -0.71
CA GLU A 19 22.74 -7.61 -0.11
C GLU A 19 22.81 -7.45 1.42
N ILE A 20 21.66 -7.51 2.08
CA ILE A 20 21.54 -7.44 3.55
C ILE A 20 21.47 -8.86 4.13
N GLU A 21 22.36 -9.17 5.06
CA GLU A 21 22.28 -10.41 5.85
C GLU A 21 21.04 -10.35 6.75
N LEU A 22 20.07 -11.22 6.48
CA LEU A 22 18.81 -11.29 7.19
C LEU A 22 18.82 -12.49 8.15
N ASP A 23 19.40 -12.28 9.33
CA ASP A 23 19.32 -13.26 10.41
C ASP A 23 17.89 -13.37 10.97
N GLU A 24 17.62 -14.43 11.75
CA GLU A 24 16.27 -14.69 12.27
C GLU A 24 15.76 -13.55 13.18
N PRO A 25 16.56 -12.98 14.11
CA PRO A 25 16.11 -11.84 14.91
C PRO A 25 15.73 -10.61 14.08
N LEU A 26 16.53 -10.26 13.06
CA LEU A 26 16.23 -9.14 12.17
C LEU A 26 14.99 -9.44 11.33
N ARG A 27 14.85 -10.67 10.83
CA ARG A 27 13.67 -11.12 10.08
C ARG A 27 12.40 -10.95 10.90
N GLU A 28 12.36 -11.46 12.13
CA GLU A 28 11.21 -11.34 13.02
C GLU A 28 10.86 -9.87 13.30
N LEU A 29 11.88 -9.04 13.56
CA LEU A 29 11.70 -7.62 13.83
C LEU A 29 11.08 -6.90 12.62
N VAL A 30 11.60 -7.14 11.42
CA VAL A 30 11.10 -6.54 10.18
C VAL A 30 9.68 -6.98 9.91
N LEU A 31 9.36 -8.28 10.03
CA LEU A 31 8.01 -8.78 9.80
C LEU A 31 6.99 -8.17 10.77
N LYS A 32 7.35 -8.05 12.05
CA LYS A 32 6.49 -7.42 13.05
C LYS A 32 6.23 -5.96 12.71
N HIS A 33 7.28 -5.18 12.48
CA HIS A 33 7.17 -3.73 12.29
C HIS A 33 6.63 -3.33 10.90
N SER A 34 6.70 -4.22 9.91
CA SER A 34 6.09 -4.01 8.59
C SER A 34 4.66 -4.58 8.48
N SER A 35 4.16 -5.23 9.55
CA SER A 35 2.79 -5.74 9.57
C SER A 35 1.76 -4.60 9.64
N LEU A 36 0.60 -4.82 9.00
CA LEU A 36 -0.52 -3.87 9.06
C LEU A 36 -1.02 -3.70 10.49
N GLU A 37 -1.07 -4.78 11.28
CA GLU A 37 -1.49 -4.76 12.68
C GLU A 37 -0.60 -3.81 13.49
N PHE A 38 0.72 -3.94 13.38
CA PHE A 38 1.65 -3.05 14.06
C PHE A 38 1.46 -1.60 13.62
N MET A 39 1.31 -1.35 12.31
CA MET A 39 1.10 0.00 11.80
C MET A 39 -0.20 0.63 12.32
N LEU A 40 -1.29 -0.14 12.38
CA LEU A 40 -2.58 0.28 12.92
C LEU A 40 -2.57 0.46 14.45
N ALA A 41 -1.74 -0.29 15.18
CA ALA A 41 -1.55 -0.08 16.62
C ALA A 41 -0.73 1.19 16.92
N HIS A 42 0.03 1.68 15.94
CA HIS A 42 0.94 2.83 16.09
C HIS A 42 0.65 3.94 15.06
N GLN A 43 -0.62 4.21 14.74
CA GLN A 43 -1.01 5.16 13.68
C GLN A 43 -0.40 6.55 13.81
N SER A 44 -0.14 7.01 15.05
CA SER A 44 0.53 8.29 15.29
C SER A 44 1.94 8.39 14.71
N LYS A 45 2.61 7.26 14.46
CA LYS A 45 3.89 7.21 13.74
C LYS A 45 3.74 7.35 12.23
N PHE A 46 2.52 7.23 11.71
CA PHE A 46 2.16 7.26 10.30
C PHE A 46 1.20 8.41 9.97
N SER A 47 1.13 9.44 10.84
CA SER A 47 0.40 10.68 10.62
C SER A 47 1.32 11.79 10.10
N ASP A 48 0.73 12.87 9.57
CA ASP A 48 1.46 14.08 9.14
C ASP A 48 1.17 15.26 10.07
N PRO A 49 1.77 15.32 11.27
CA PRO A 49 1.48 16.36 12.25
C PRO A 49 1.88 17.76 11.75
N LEU A 50 2.93 17.88 10.92
CA LEU A 50 3.37 19.16 10.35
C LEU A 50 2.35 19.72 9.36
N GLN A 51 1.85 18.88 8.44
CA GLN A 51 0.82 19.28 7.48
C GLN A 51 -0.46 19.64 8.21
N GLN A 52 -0.90 18.79 9.15
CA GLN A 52 -2.08 19.06 9.96
C GLN A 52 -1.98 20.41 10.68
N ALA A 53 -0.85 20.69 11.32
CA ALA A 53 -0.63 21.97 11.99
C ALA A 53 -0.63 23.16 11.03
N ALA A 54 -0.04 23.03 9.85
CA ALA A 54 -0.04 24.09 8.83
C ALA A 54 -1.46 24.36 8.32
N THR A 55 -2.20 23.32 7.94
CA THR A 55 -3.58 23.43 7.44
C THR A 55 -4.54 23.95 8.51
N ALA A 56 -4.34 23.59 9.78
CA ALA A 56 -5.13 24.10 10.90
C ALA A 56 -4.93 25.61 11.13
N LYS A 57 -3.72 26.14 10.94
CA LYS A 57 -3.46 27.59 11.03
C LYS A 57 -4.23 28.39 9.99
N GLU A 58 -4.44 27.81 8.81
CA GLU A 58 -5.23 28.42 7.73
C GLU A 58 -6.75 28.21 7.90
N GLY A 59 -7.19 27.55 8.99
CA GLY A 59 -8.61 27.23 9.22
C GLY A 59 -9.17 26.16 8.29
N LEU A 60 -8.31 25.42 7.59
CA LEU A 60 -8.68 24.39 6.62
C LEU A 60 -8.69 22.97 7.22
N TRP A 61 -8.51 22.85 8.54
CA TRP A 61 -8.51 21.57 9.24
C TRP A 61 -9.76 21.40 10.10
N PRO A 62 -10.55 20.33 9.91
CA PRO A 62 -11.68 20.02 10.79
C PRO A 62 -11.23 19.83 12.25
N PRO A 63 -11.84 20.52 13.24
CA PRO A 63 -11.49 20.34 14.64
C PRO A 63 -11.71 18.89 15.10
N GLY A 64 -10.72 18.33 15.80
CA GLY A 64 -10.81 16.98 16.38
C GLY A 64 -10.53 15.84 15.42
N GLU A 65 -10.30 16.09 14.14
CA GLU A 65 -9.91 15.05 13.19
C GLU A 65 -8.42 14.71 13.27
N THR A 66 -8.12 13.41 13.19
CA THR A 66 -6.76 12.87 13.10
C THR A 66 -6.59 12.19 11.74
N THR A 67 -5.38 12.27 11.18
CA THR A 67 -5.05 11.49 9.99
C THR A 67 -4.14 10.34 10.31
N SER A 68 -4.31 9.28 9.54
CA SER A 68 -3.36 8.21 9.40
C SER A 68 -3.21 7.93 7.91
N LYS A 69 -1.98 7.74 7.44
CA LYS A 69 -1.73 7.20 6.10
C LYS A 69 -2.08 5.72 5.99
N VAL A 70 -2.31 5.07 7.13
CA VAL A 70 -2.64 3.66 7.25
C VAL A 70 -4.14 3.53 7.49
N ASN A 71 -4.84 2.95 6.51
CA ASN A 71 -6.27 2.62 6.57
C ASN A 71 -6.44 1.08 6.53
N LYS A 72 -7.51 0.56 5.92
CA LYS A 72 -7.86 -0.88 5.87
C LYS A 72 -6.75 -1.79 5.34
N GLY A 73 -5.83 -1.28 4.51
CA GLY A 73 -4.66 -2.02 4.05
C GLY A 73 -4.98 -3.30 3.26
N GLN A 74 -6.17 -3.38 2.66
CA GLN A 74 -6.66 -4.53 1.89
C GLN A 74 -6.56 -4.27 0.38
N VAL A 75 -6.26 -5.33 -0.37
CA VAL A 75 -6.33 -5.30 -1.83
C VAL A 75 -7.78 -5.48 -2.26
N GLY A 76 -8.24 -4.66 -3.21
CA GLY A 76 -9.56 -4.82 -3.82
C GLY A 76 -10.73 -4.15 -3.10
N ALA A 77 -10.48 -3.35 -2.06
CA ALA A 77 -11.53 -2.61 -1.34
C ALA A 77 -12.36 -1.69 -2.26
N HIS A 78 -11.78 -1.23 -3.38
CA HIS A 78 -12.49 -0.44 -4.40
C HIS A 78 -13.76 -1.15 -4.91
N ARG A 79 -13.80 -2.48 -4.94
CA ARG A 79 -14.95 -3.25 -5.44
C ARG A 79 -16.20 -3.08 -4.59
N THR A 80 -16.03 -2.71 -3.32
CA THR A 80 -17.14 -2.45 -2.39
C THR A 80 -17.40 -0.97 -2.18
N GLU A 81 -16.46 -0.11 -2.57
CA GLU A 81 -16.51 1.35 -2.32
C GLU A 81 -16.89 2.14 -3.57
N LEU A 82 -16.63 1.62 -4.77
CA LEU A 82 -16.96 2.26 -6.03
C LEU A 82 -18.20 1.61 -6.67
N PRO A 83 -19.05 2.41 -7.32
CA PRO A 83 -20.06 1.89 -8.23
C PRO A 83 -19.42 1.06 -9.35
N THR A 84 -20.12 0.04 -9.81
CA THR A 84 -19.62 -0.91 -10.81
C THR A 84 -19.24 -0.25 -12.13
N GLU A 85 -19.99 0.76 -12.53
CA GLU A 85 -19.80 1.55 -13.74
C GLU A 85 -18.48 2.32 -13.72
N ILE A 86 -18.10 2.87 -12.56
CA ILE A 86 -16.82 3.56 -12.38
C ILE A 86 -15.66 2.57 -12.48
N GLY A 87 -15.79 1.39 -11.87
CA GLY A 87 -14.80 0.32 -12.01
C GLY A 87 -14.57 -0.08 -13.47
N ALA A 88 -15.66 -0.24 -14.24
CA ALA A 88 -15.59 -0.59 -15.65
C ALA A 88 -14.94 0.51 -16.51
N GLU A 89 -15.22 1.79 -16.21
CA GLU A 89 -14.58 2.93 -16.86
C GLU A 89 -13.08 2.98 -16.58
N MET A 90 -12.66 2.77 -15.33
CA MET A 90 -11.25 2.69 -14.95
C MET A 90 -10.53 1.54 -15.68
N ASP A 91 -11.16 0.38 -15.81
CA ASP A 91 -10.61 -0.75 -16.56
C ASP A 91 -10.48 -0.43 -18.06
N ALA A 92 -11.41 0.34 -18.63
CA ALA A 92 -11.31 0.81 -20.01
C ALA A 92 -10.13 1.76 -20.22
N ILE A 93 -9.96 2.72 -19.31
CA ILE A 93 -8.82 3.65 -19.32
C ILE A 93 -7.49 2.88 -19.18
N TRP A 94 -7.43 1.84 -18.35
CA TRP A 94 -6.24 1.00 -18.23
C TRP A 94 -5.86 0.34 -19.55
N ARG A 95 -6.85 -0.25 -20.26
CA ARG A 95 -6.63 -0.88 -21.57
C ARG A 95 -6.17 0.11 -22.63
N GLU A 96 -6.59 1.36 -22.55
CA GLU A 96 -6.16 2.40 -23.49
C GLU A 96 -4.76 2.95 -23.16
N THR A 97 -4.42 3.10 -21.88
CA THR A 97 -3.26 3.89 -21.46
C THR A 97 -2.08 3.07 -20.94
N VAL A 98 -2.34 1.96 -20.25
CA VAL A 98 -1.30 1.17 -19.56
C VAL A 98 -0.95 -0.08 -20.36
N GLU A 99 -1.96 -0.83 -20.81
CA GLU A 99 -1.75 -2.09 -21.52
C GLU A 99 -0.89 -1.93 -22.79
N PRO A 100 -1.08 -0.92 -23.67
CA PRO A 100 -0.27 -0.80 -24.89
C PRO A 100 1.21 -0.50 -24.62
N ARG A 101 1.53 0.07 -23.45
CA ARG A 101 2.90 0.45 -23.06
C ARG A 101 3.62 -0.66 -22.31
N THR A 102 2.88 -1.51 -21.62
CA THR A 102 3.43 -2.52 -20.71
C THR A 102 3.20 -3.95 -21.18
N GLY A 103 2.24 -4.18 -22.09
CA GLY A 103 1.73 -5.49 -22.44
C GLY A 103 0.88 -6.15 -21.35
N LEU A 104 0.51 -5.41 -20.30
CA LEU A 104 -0.12 -5.96 -19.09
C LEU A 104 -1.52 -5.38 -18.87
N ALA A 105 -2.53 -6.24 -19.04
CA ALA A 105 -3.94 -5.89 -18.87
C ALA A 105 -4.37 -5.68 -17.40
N SER A 106 -3.54 -6.06 -16.43
CA SER A 106 -3.83 -5.91 -15.00
C SER A 106 -2.59 -6.15 -14.13
N TYR A 107 -2.68 -5.78 -12.84
CA TYR A 107 -1.70 -6.18 -11.84
C TYR A 107 -1.64 -7.71 -11.64
N GLN A 108 -2.74 -8.43 -11.86
CA GLN A 108 -2.72 -9.90 -11.86
C GLN A 108 -1.88 -10.45 -13.02
N ALA A 109 -2.01 -9.86 -14.22
CA ALA A 109 -1.19 -10.24 -15.37
C ALA A 109 0.29 -9.99 -15.10
N LEU A 110 0.64 -8.84 -14.48
CA LEU A 110 2.01 -8.55 -14.05
C LEU A 110 2.55 -9.65 -13.13
N ARG A 111 1.77 -10.04 -12.12
CA ARG A 111 2.19 -11.09 -11.18
C ARG A 111 2.41 -12.43 -11.85
N ALA A 112 1.56 -12.81 -12.82
CA ALA A 112 1.72 -14.05 -13.55
C ALA A 112 2.99 -14.03 -14.41
N ALA A 113 3.40 -12.87 -14.93
CA ALA A 113 4.62 -12.71 -15.72
C ALA A 113 5.90 -12.70 -14.88
N LEU A 114 5.81 -12.42 -13.57
CA LEU A 114 6.94 -12.38 -12.63
C LEU A 114 7.09 -13.64 -11.78
N ALA A 115 6.15 -14.59 -11.88
CA ALA A 115 6.17 -15.87 -11.18
C ALA A 115 6.93 -16.92 -12.00
#